data_AF-A0A950SGX9-F1
#
_entry.id   AF-A0A950SGX9-F1
#
_cell.length_a   1.000
_cell.length_b   1.000
_cell.length_c   1.000
_cell.angle_alpha   90.00
_cell.angle_beta   90.00
_cell.angle_gamma   90.00
#
_symmetry.space_group_name_H-M   'P 1'
#
loop_
_entity.id
_entity.type
_entity.pdbx_description
1 polymer ?
#
loop_
_entity_poly.entity_id
_entity_poly.type
_entity_poly.pdbx_seq_one_letter_code
_entity_poly.pdbx_strand_id
1 'polypeptide(L)'
;YGAQQDSGAARIPSRTGTIDGITLMEFRETTAGGESDNLAPDPNDPDIIYGGRVDRLDTRTQQTQSVDPTIAYPGNDRRTWTLPLVFSPRDPHVLYFSNQRMYRTDDGGKHWTVISPDLTRENPEVPSNLDPITAADRAQPGPRQGVIYAIAPSRTIDHDIWAGTDDGQIWRTHDEGAHWQNVTPPALTAWSKVGIIDASHFDGETAYAAVDRHRIEDTKAYVYRTHDGGKSWQLASNGINETVNVVREDPVRRGMLYAGTERGVYVSLDDGDHWQPLQLNLPTTSVRDIDVHGDDVVIATHGRAFWAIDNVTPLRQDVPAGDYLFKPAVAVRERPAGFTGSPMPKDEPMAANPPFGAYIDYVIRSATTQPVTIEILDANDALVRRYSSADVPAAMDLKRLGTAPEWFTTPSTIAATPGMHRFIWPLHYPAPAGVGGRRGGGGGGPFADGIWAPPGNYKVVLTVNGQKFTQPLTVVPDPRVNLPATAYAEQFALAREVEQTRASISAALVEAGAFVKRTDITEALKHRATEISGTITVDEFTAPPPPESSLRFINQALAKLAGAIDSADTAPTTDARASWAQLKPAADAALASWAGVKGEAPIRR
;
A
#
# COMPACT_ATOMS: atom_id res chain seq x y z
N TYR A 1 -2.19 -6.39 11.65
CA TYR A 1 -2.58 -6.82 13.02
C TYR A 1 -1.35 -7.42 13.66
N GLY A 2 -1.13 -7.22 14.95
CA GLY A 2 -0.07 -7.96 15.63
C GLY A 2 -0.04 -7.71 17.13
N ALA A 3 0.58 -8.64 17.84
CA ALA A 3 0.84 -8.52 19.26
C ALA A 3 2.05 -7.61 19.55
N GLN A 4 2.03 -6.97 20.71
CA GLN A 4 3.06 -6.06 21.20
C GLN A 4 3.36 -6.42 22.66
N GLN A 5 4.63 -6.71 22.94
CA GLN A 5 5.07 -7.07 24.28
C GLN A 5 4.72 -5.96 25.28
N ASP A 6 4.14 -6.36 26.42
CA ASP A 6 3.68 -5.50 27.52
C ASP A 6 2.58 -4.48 27.16
N SER A 7 2.13 -4.42 25.90
CA SER A 7 1.12 -3.47 25.39
C SER A 7 -0.15 -4.14 24.85
N GLY A 8 -0.20 -5.47 24.83
CA GLY A 8 -1.31 -6.23 24.27
C GLY A 8 -1.23 -6.33 22.75
N ALA A 9 -2.36 -6.56 22.08
CA ALA A 9 -2.41 -6.66 20.62
C ALA A 9 -3.07 -5.43 20.01
N ALA A 10 -2.74 -5.15 18.75
CA ALA A 10 -3.27 -4.01 18.04
C ALA A 10 -3.59 -4.29 16.56
N ARG A 11 -4.54 -3.52 16.04
CA ARG A 11 -4.77 -3.35 14.60
C ARG A 11 -4.62 -1.88 14.24
N ILE A 12 -3.95 -1.64 13.12
CA ILE A 12 -3.69 -0.33 12.55
C ILE A 12 -3.79 -0.48 11.03
N PRO A 13 -4.39 0.47 10.30
CA PRO A 13 -4.38 0.43 8.85
C PRO A 13 -2.96 0.70 8.32
N SER A 14 -2.62 0.13 7.16
CA SER A 14 -1.39 0.47 6.42
C SER A 14 -1.48 1.80 5.67
N ARG A 15 -2.68 2.39 5.59
CA ARG A 15 -2.97 3.65 4.93
C ARG A 15 -4.24 4.28 5.49
N THR A 16 -4.28 5.60 5.61
CA THR A 16 -5.49 6.39 5.88
C THR A 16 -5.89 7.22 4.66
N GLY A 17 -7.12 7.72 4.64
CA GLY A 17 -7.51 8.73 3.66
C GLY A 17 -7.01 10.13 4.01
N THR A 18 -6.48 10.37 5.22
CA THR A 18 -6.17 11.72 5.70
C THR A 18 -4.79 12.18 5.21
N ILE A 19 -4.61 13.50 5.15
CA ILE A 19 -3.31 14.11 4.82
C ILE A 19 -2.28 13.97 5.94
N ASP A 20 -2.74 13.65 7.15
CA ASP A 20 -1.93 13.44 8.35
C ASP A 20 -1.24 12.07 8.36
N GLY A 21 -1.55 11.18 7.42
CA GLY A 21 -1.00 9.83 7.45
C GLY A 21 -1.70 8.97 8.50
N ILE A 22 -0.95 8.04 9.08
CA ILE A 22 -1.43 7.12 10.11
C ILE A 22 -1.06 7.71 11.47
N THR A 23 -2.08 7.94 12.31
CA THR A 23 -1.93 8.57 13.62
C THR A 23 -2.39 7.65 14.75
N LEU A 24 -2.18 8.07 16.00
CA LEU A 24 -2.73 7.36 17.16
C LEU A 24 -4.27 7.28 17.14
N MET A 25 -4.96 8.14 16.38
CA MET A 25 -6.41 8.05 16.21
C MET A 25 -6.85 6.84 15.40
N GLU A 26 -5.95 6.18 14.66
CA GLU A 26 -6.23 4.94 13.93
C GLU A 26 -5.74 3.69 14.68
N PHE A 27 -4.95 3.85 15.75
CA PHE A 27 -4.52 2.74 16.58
C PHE A 27 -5.74 2.14 17.31
N ARG A 28 -5.93 0.83 17.19
CA ARG A 28 -7.02 0.10 17.86
C ARG A 28 -6.43 -1.09 18.59
N GLU A 29 -6.51 -1.07 19.91
CA GLU A 29 -6.23 -2.24 20.73
C GLU A 29 -7.18 -3.39 20.34
N THR A 30 -6.64 -4.59 20.33
CA THR A 30 -7.39 -5.83 20.13
C THR A 30 -7.27 -6.68 21.38
N THR A 31 -8.41 -7.03 21.95
CA THR A 31 -8.51 -7.86 23.15
C THR A 31 -8.25 -9.34 22.88
N ALA A 32 -8.37 -9.80 21.63
CA ALA A 32 -7.92 -11.12 21.21
C ALA A 32 -6.38 -11.17 21.12
N GLY A 33 -5.77 -12.27 21.57
CA GLY A 33 -4.33 -12.57 21.38
C GLY A 33 -3.37 -11.93 22.38
N GLY A 34 -3.75 -10.86 23.09
CA GLY A 34 -2.88 -10.26 24.11
C GLY A 34 -1.50 -9.85 23.56
N GLU A 35 -0.44 -9.98 24.36
CA GLU A 35 0.89 -9.41 24.06
C GLU A 35 1.83 -10.33 23.26
N SER A 36 1.52 -11.62 23.15
CA SER A 36 2.48 -12.64 22.72
C SER A 36 1.98 -13.61 21.64
N ASP A 37 0.70 -13.54 21.29
CA ASP A 37 0.06 -14.56 20.47
C ASP A 37 -0.19 -14.13 19.03
N ASN A 38 -0.38 -15.12 18.17
CA ASN A 38 -0.80 -14.90 16.78
C ASN A 38 -2.21 -14.33 16.74
N LEU A 39 -2.48 -13.49 15.73
CA LEU A 39 -3.81 -13.00 15.41
C LEU A 39 -4.21 -13.54 14.04
N ALA A 40 -5.44 -14.02 13.94
CA ALA A 40 -6.03 -14.48 12.69
C ALA A 40 -7.39 -13.79 12.49
N PRO A 41 -7.44 -12.69 11.72
CA PRO A 41 -8.70 -12.14 11.24
C PRO A 41 -9.46 -13.19 10.43
N ASP A 42 -10.78 -13.26 10.61
CA ASP A 42 -11.63 -14.16 9.84
C ASP A 42 -11.62 -13.75 8.34
N PRO A 43 -11.27 -14.66 7.41
CA PRO A 43 -11.17 -14.32 5.99
C PRO A 43 -12.53 -13.92 5.36
N ASN A 44 -13.64 -14.37 5.93
CA ASN A 44 -14.99 -14.08 5.45
C ASN A 44 -15.62 -12.88 6.17
N ASP A 45 -15.11 -12.52 7.35
CA ASP A 45 -15.63 -11.42 8.15
C ASP A 45 -14.50 -10.64 8.85
N PRO A 46 -13.99 -9.54 8.25
CA PRO A 46 -12.85 -8.79 8.79
C PRO A 46 -13.11 -8.09 10.13
N ASP A 47 -14.37 -8.05 10.58
CA ASP A 47 -14.71 -7.54 11.92
C ASP A 47 -14.57 -8.60 13.01
N ILE A 48 -14.35 -9.87 12.66
CA ILE A 48 -14.08 -10.96 13.59
C ILE A 48 -12.58 -11.27 13.59
N ILE A 49 -11.99 -11.31 14.79
CA ILE A 49 -10.55 -11.57 14.97
C ILE A 49 -10.39 -12.68 15.99
N TYR A 50 -9.59 -13.70 15.63
CA TYR A 50 -9.15 -14.73 16.56
C TYR A 50 -7.74 -14.42 17.06
N GLY A 51 -7.43 -14.81 18.30
CA GLY A 51 -6.09 -14.67 18.87
C GLY A 51 -5.62 -15.97 19.52
N GLY A 52 -4.30 -16.20 19.63
CA GLY A 52 -3.71 -17.49 20.06
C GLY A 52 -3.94 -17.91 21.52
N ARG A 53 -4.56 -17.07 22.37
CA ARG A 53 -5.26 -17.51 23.60
C ARG A 53 -6.57 -18.25 23.32
N VAL A 54 -6.88 -18.41 22.04
CA VAL A 54 -8.11 -18.95 21.47
C VAL A 54 -9.32 -18.10 21.86
N ASP A 55 -9.14 -16.78 21.73
CA ASP A 55 -10.19 -15.79 21.92
C ASP A 55 -10.77 -15.38 20.57
N ARG A 56 -12.08 -15.11 20.54
CA ARG A 56 -12.82 -14.56 19.40
C ARG A 56 -13.35 -13.18 19.76
N LEU A 57 -12.87 -12.16 19.07
CA LEU A 57 -13.29 -10.76 19.19
C LEU A 57 -14.23 -10.38 18.04
N ASP A 58 -15.41 -9.86 18.37
CA ASP A 58 -16.25 -9.11 17.43
C ASP A 58 -15.99 -7.62 17.59
N THR A 59 -15.39 -6.98 16.59
CA THR A 59 -14.95 -5.60 16.67
C THR A 59 -16.07 -4.58 16.50
N ARG A 60 -17.27 -5.01 16.11
CA ARG A 60 -18.47 -4.14 16.05
C ARG A 60 -19.07 -3.95 17.42
N THR A 61 -19.12 -5.02 18.22
CA THR A 61 -19.67 -5.02 19.58
C THR A 61 -18.60 -4.87 20.66
N GLN A 62 -17.33 -5.00 20.27
CA GLN A 62 -16.15 -5.02 21.15
C GLN A 62 -16.19 -6.16 22.19
N GLN A 63 -16.95 -7.22 21.92
CA GLN A 63 -17.06 -8.36 22.82
C GLN A 63 -16.02 -9.43 22.46
N THR A 64 -15.35 -9.94 23.49
CA THR A 64 -14.41 -11.06 23.38
C THR A 64 -14.98 -12.27 24.08
N GLN A 65 -14.96 -13.40 23.39
CA GLN A 65 -15.36 -14.69 23.91
C GLN A 65 -14.19 -15.64 23.84
N SER A 66 -13.85 -16.33 24.93
CA SER A 66 -12.94 -17.46 24.85
C SER A 66 -13.64 -18.63 24.15
N VAL A 67 -12.97 -19.20 23.17
CA VAL A 67 -13.37 -20.40 22.42
C VAL A 67 -12.30 -21.49 22.54
N ASP A 68 -11.54 -21.48 23.64
CA ASP A 68 -10.42 -22.39 23.90
C ASP A 68 -10.87 -23.86 24.06
N PRO A 69 -10.39 -24.79 23.20
CA PRO A 69 -10.79 -26.19 23.24
C PRO A 69 -10.31 -26.94 24.49
N THR A 70 -9.39 -26.37 25.27
CA THR A 70 -8.75 -27.03 26.41
C THR A 70 -9.50 -26.79 27.73
N ILE A 71 -10.48 -25.88 27.76
CA ILE A 71 -11.23 -25.49 28.97
C ILE A 71 -11.92 -26.68 29.64
N ALA A 72 -12.41 -27.64 28.85
CA ALA A 72 -13.10 -28.82 29.38
C ALA A 72 -12.19 -29.77 30.17
N TYR A 73 -10.86 -29.72 29.94
CA TYR A 73 -9.89 -30.65 30.52
C TYR A 73 -8.63 -29.92 31.02
N PRO A 74 -8.76 -29.05 32.03
CA PRO A 74 -7.63 -28.28 32.54
C PRO A 74 -6.53 -29.20 33.06
N GLY A 75 -5.31 -29.06 32.52
CA GLY A 75 -4.12 -29.83 32.91
C GLY A 75 -3.70 -30.93 31.93
N ASN A 76 -4.54 -31.29 30.96
CA ASN A 76 -4.18 -32.28 29.93
C ASN A 76 -3.27 -31.71 28.84
N ASP A 77 -3.26 -30.40 28.70
CA ASP A 77 -2.63 -29.69 27.60
C ASP A 77 -1.45 -28.83 28.06
N ARG A 78 -0.35 -28.91 27.32
CA ARG A 78 0.85 -28.11 27.54
C ARG A 78 0.65 -26.72 26.95
N ARG A 79 1.30 -25.72 27.54
CA ARG A 79 1.30 -24.35 27.02
C ARG A 79 2.71 -23.79 27.02
N THR A 80 2.95 -22.88 26.10
CA THR A 80 4.10 -21.98 26.09
C THR A 80 3.60 -20.55 25.90
N TRP A 81 4.52 -19.59 25.87
CA TRP A 81 4.20 -18.16 25.79
C TRP A 81 3.45 -17.74 24.51
N THR A 82 3.66 -18.48 23.41
CA THR A 82 3.05 -18.24 22.10
C THR A 82 2.57 -19.56 21.53
N LEU A 83 1.29 -19.66 21.17
CA LEU A 83 0.73 -20.82 20.47
C LEU A 83 0.18 -20.42 19.09
N PRO A 84 0.36 -21.24 18.05
CA PRO A 84 -0.08 -20.90 16.72
C PRO A 84 -1.58 -21.09 16.55
N LEU A 85 -2.17 -20.16 15.79
CA LEU A 85 -3.57 -20.17 15.39
C LEU A 85 -3.65 -19.59 13.98
N VAL A 86 -4.26 -20.30 13.03
CA VAL A 86 -4.25 -19.94 11.60
C VAL A 86 -5.47 -20.48 10.86
N PHE A 87 -6.05 -19.68 9.97
CA PHE A 87 -7.10 -20.13 9.05
C PHE A 87 -6.52 -20.94 7.88
N SER A 88 -7.29 -21.90 7.38
CA SER A 88 -6.98 -22.54 6.11
C SER A 88 -7.10 -21.52 4.96
N PRO A 89 -6.10 -21.43 4.06
CA PRO A 89 -6.20 -20.60 2.87
C PRO A 89 -7.08 -21.23 1.78
N ARG A 90 -7.47 -22.50 1.94
CA ARG A 90 -8.29 -23.29 1.00
C ARG A 90 -9.76 -23.35 1.41
N ASP A 91 -10.02 -23.38 2.71
CA ASP A 91 -11.37 -23.31 3.30
C ASP A 91 -11.41 -22.19 4.35
N PRO A 92 -12.00 -21.02 4.03
CA PRO A 92 -11.95 -19.86 4.91
C PRO A 92 -12.80 -20.03 6.18
N HIS A 93 -13.55 -21.13 6.35
CA HIS A 93 -14.25 -21.45 7.60
C HIS A 93 -13.37 -22.23 8.59
N VAL A 94 -12.33 -22.92 8.11
CA VAL A 94 -11.52 -23.82 8.94
C VAL A 94 -10.43 -23.05 9.65
N LEU A 95 -10.43 -23.12 10.98
CA LEU A 95 -9.42 -22.57 11.86
C LEU A 95 -8.67 -23.69 12.59
N TYR A 96 -7.35 -23.61 12.57
CA TYR A 96 -6.46 -24.50 13.31
C TYR A 96 -5.87 -23.78 14.52
N PHE A 97 -5.71 -24.53 15.60
CA PHE A 97 -5.00 -24.13 16.81
C PHE A 97 -4.19 -25.32 17.32
N SER A 98 -3.10 -25.10 18.03
CA SER A 98 -2.36 -26.21 18.63
C SER A 98 -1.74 -25.92 19.99
N ASN A 99 -1.55 -27.01 20.72
CA ASN A 99 -0.61 -27.16 21.83
C ASN A 99 0.38 -28.29 21.47
N GLN A 100 0.59 -29.31 22.31
CA GLN A 100 1.25 -30.54 21.88
C GLN A 100 0.48 -31.35 20.82
N ARG A 101 -0.83 -31.08 20.68
CA ARG A 101 -1.77 -31.63 19.67
C ARG A 101 -2.40 -30.51 18.85
N MET A 102 -2.88 -30.86 17.67
CA MET A 102 -3.58 -29.97 16.76
C MET A 102 -5.10 -30.11 16.90
N TYR A 103 -5.79 -28.97 16.88
CA TYR A 103 -7.24 -28.83 16.96
C TYR A 103 -7.75 -28.14 15.69
N ARG A 104 -8.96 -28.52 15.28
CA ARG A 104 -9.67 -27.96 14.13
C ARG A 104 -11.08 -27.53 14.54
N THR A 105 -11.52 -26.37 14.05
CA THR A 105 -12.93 -25.93 14.07
C THR A 105 -13.32 -25.38 12.70
N ASP A 106 -14.58 -25.51 12.33
CA ASP A 106 -15.18 -24.90 11.12
C ASP A 106 -16.45 -24.08 11.44
N ASP A 107 -16.74 -23.88 12.73
CA ASP A 107 -17.94 -23.18 13.20
C ASP A 107 -17.63 -22.01 14.14
N GLY A 108 -16.41 -21.49 14.02
CA GLY A 108 -15.91 -20.35 14.75
C GLY A 108 -15.54 -20.65 16.21
N GLY A 109 -15.18 -21.90 16.51
CA GLY A 109 -14.71 -22.35 17.82
C GLY A 109 -15.81 -22.83 18.76
N LYS A 110 -17.01 -23.11 18.25
CA LYS A 110 -18.10 -23.69 19.07
C LYS A 110 -17.84 -25.17 19.31
N HIS A 111 -17.31 -25.86 18.32
CA HIS A 111 -16.85 -27.24 18.44
C HIS A 111 -15.43 -27.36 17.89
N TRP A 112 -14.62 -28.16 18.59
CA TRP A 112 -13.25 -28.46 18.21
C TRP A 112 -13.04 -29.96 18.13
N THR A 113 -12.31 -30.40 17.11
CA THR A 113 -11.87 -31.78 16.94
C THR A 113 -10.36 -31.83 17.11
N VAL A 114 -9.86 -32.76 17.92
CA VAL A 114 -8.43 -33.08 17.98
C VAL A 114 -8.07 -33.90 16.75
N ILE A 115 -7.15 -33.38 15.92
CA ILE A 115 -6.77 -33.97 14.64
C ILE A 115 -5.30 -34.44 14.62
N SER A 116 -4.64 -34.52 15.77
CA SER A 116 -3.30 -35.12 15.83
C SER A 116 -3.04 -35.85 17.16
N PRO A 117 -2.11 -36.82 17.18
CA PRO A 117 -1.46 -37.23 18.42
C PRO A 117 -0.54 -36.11 18.96
N ASP A 118 0.18 -36.38 20.05
CA ASP A 118 1.28 -35.52 20.48
C ASP A 118 2.38 -35.55 19.39
N LEU A 119 2.62 -34.40 18.74
CA LEU A 119 3.61 -34.29 17.65
C LEU A 119 5.01 -33.88 18.15
N THR A 120 5.20 -33.74 19.46
CA THR A 120 6.45 -33.26 20.06
C THR A 120 7.43 -34.42 20.27
N ARG A 121 8.68 -34.12 20.62
CA ARG A 121 9.65 -35.16 20.99
C ARG A 121 9.22 -35.79 22.30
N GLU A 122 9.10 -37.12 22.31
CA GLU A 122 8.74 -37.86 23.53
C GLU A 122 9.76 -37.63 24.66
N ASN A 123 11.05 -37.67 24.33
CA ASN A 123 12.17 -37.48 25.25
C ASN A 123 13.17 -36.48 24.67
N PRO A 124 12.93 -35.16 24.80
CA PRO A 124 13.89 -34.17 24.35
C PRO A 124 15.10 -34.18 25.27
N GLU A 125 16.28 -34.43 24.71
CA GLU A 125 17.54 -34.30 25.42
C GLU A 125 17.75 -32.84 25.89
N VAL A 126 18.44 -32.67 27.02
CA VAL A 126 18.89 -31.37 27.51
C VAL A 126 20.33 -31.18 27.04
N PRO A 127 20.60 -30.29 26.06
CA PRO A 127 21.95 -30.08 25.54
C PRO A 127 22.86 -29.54 26.64
N SER A 128 24.13 -29.94 26.64
CA SER A 128 25.10 -29.56 27.67
C SER A 128 25.40 -28.06 27.73
N ASN A 129 25.11 -27.34 26.65
CA ASN A 129 25.28 -25.90 26.50
C ASN A 129 23.96 -25.12 26.66
N LEU A 130 22.88 -25.77 27.12
CA LEU A 130 21.67 -25.08 27.55
C LEU A 130 21.84 -24.64 29.01
N ASP A 131 21.43 -23.42 29.34
CA ASP A 131 21.51 -22.94 30.71
C ASP A 131 20.54 -23.71 31.65
N PRO A 132 20.92 -23.93 32.93
CA PRO A 132 20.11 -24.71 33.85
C PRO A 132 18.72 -24.14 34.16
N ILE A 133 18.53 -22.81 34.03
CA ILE A 133 17.25 -22.16 34.31
C ILE A 133 16.27 -22.49 33.18
N THR A 134 16.68 -22.30 31.93
CA THR A 134 15.89 -22.65 30.75
C THR A 134 15.63 -24.15 30.65
N ALA A 135 16.62 -24.98 31.01
CA ALA A 135 16.43 -26.43 31.08
C ALA A 135 15.38 -26.84 32.13
N ALA A 136 15.24 -26.07 33.20
CA ALA A 136 14.26 -26.29 34.26
C ALA A 136 12.90 -25.63 34.00
N ASP A 137 12.79 -24.72 33.03
CA ASP A 137 11.56 -24.00 32.69
C ASP A 137 10.51 -24.92 32.06
N ARG A 138 9.51 -25.29 32.86
CA ARG A 138 8.45 -26.24 32.49
C ARG A 138 7.17 -25.99 33.29
N ALA A 139 6.03 -26.17 32.62
CA ALA A 139 4.72 -26.02 33.23
C ALA A 139 4.29 -27.22 34.10
N GLN A 140 4.87 -28.41 33.89
CA GLN A 140 4.52 -29.65 34.60
C GLN A 140 5.76 -30.38 35.14
N PRO A 141 5.63 -31.19 36.22
CA PRO A 141 6.72 -32.04 36.71
C PRO A 141 7.20 -33.05 35.66
N GLY A 142 8.52 -33.27 35.54
CA GLY A 142 9.13 -34.13 34.51
C GLY A 142 10.20 -33.38 33.68
N PRO A 143 10.74 -34.00 32.62
CA PRO A 143 11.54 -33.27 31.63
C PRO A 143 10.67 -32.24 30.90
N ARG A 144 11.25 -31.11 30.48
CA ARG A 144 10.53 -30.15 29.62
C ARG A 144 10.15 -30.84 28.32
N GLN A 145 8.88 -30.77 27.95
CA GLN A 145 8.36 -31.29 26.67
C GLN A 145 7.89 -30.12 25.81
N GLY A 146 7.95 -30.29 24.48
CA GLY A 146 7.61 -29.23 23.54
C GLY A 146 6.12 -29.01 23.34
N VAL A 147 5.82 -28.11 22.40
CA VAL A 147 4.51 -27.87 21.77
C VAL A 147 4.68 -27.73 20.26
N ILE A 148 3.58 -27.87 19.52
CA ILE A 148 3.50 -27.41 18.13
C ILE A 148 3.51 -25.88 18.15
N TYR A 149 4.50 -25.29 17.48
CA TYR A 149 4.79 -23.86 17.46
C TYR A 149 4.49 -23.22 16.11
N ALA A 150 4.47 -24.01 15.03
CA ALA A 150 4.14 -23.55 13.69
C ALA A 150 3.07 -24.47 13.07
N ILE A 151 2.06 -23.87 12.45
CA ILE A 151 1.05 -24.55 11.62
C ILE A 151 1.06 -23.86 10.26
N ALA A 152 1.21 -24.64 9.19
CA ALA A 152 1.20 -24.13 7.83
C ALA A 152 0.31 -25.02 6.95
N PRO A 153 -1.00 -24.71 6.85
CA PRO A 153 -1.89 -25.37 5.91
C PRO A 153 -1.47 -25.03 4.47
N SER A 154 -1.57 -26.00 3.57
CA SER A 154 -1.19 -25.82 2.17
C SER A 154 -2.10 -24.82 1.46
N ARG A 155 -1.50 -24.02 0.58
CA ARG A 155 -2.21 -23.06 -0.30
C ARG A 155 -2.64 -23.68 -1.62
N THR A 156 -2.16 -24.88 -1.93
CA THR A 156 -2.29 -25.52 -3.25
C THR A 156 -2.92 -26.93 -3.19
N ILE A 157 -2.91 -27.59 -2.04
CA ILE A 157 -3.50 -28.92 -1.83
C ILE A 157 -4.52 -28.85 -0.69
N ASP A 158 -5.74 -29.28 -0.94
CA ASP A 158 -6.80 -29.35 0.08
C ASP A 158 -6.41 -30.37 1.17
N HIS A 159 -6.73 -30.08 2.43
CA HIS A 159 -6.48 -30.95 3.59
C HIS A 159 -4.99 -31.22 3.93
N ASP A 160 -4.05 -30.63 3.21
CA ASP A 160 -2.61 -30.77 3.48
C ASP A 160 -2.13 -29.75 4.52
N ILE A 161 -1.42 -30.21 5.55
CA ILE A 161 -0.97 -29.37 6.68
C ILE A 161 0.44 -29.77 7.08
N TRP A 162 1.29 -28.76 7.26
CA TRP A 162 2.59 -28.88 7.90
C TRP A 162 2.52 -28.39 9.36
N ALA A 163 3.24 -29.06 10.24
CA ALA A 163 3.37 -28.68 11.65
C ALA A 163 4.82 -28.70 12.08
N GLY A 164 5.25 -27.66 12.82
CA GLY A 164 6.60 -27.54 13.38
C GLY A 164 6.54 -27.38 14.90
N THR A 165 7.48 -27.98 15.64
CA THR A 165 7.50 -27.92 17.11
C THR A 165 8.66 -27.08 17.65
N ASP A 166 8.52 -26.56 18.87
CA ASP A 166 9.59 -25.80 19.54
C ASP A 166 10.78 -26.68 19.98
N ASP A 167 10.62 -27.99 19.94
CA ASP A 167 11.67 -28.99 20.18
C ASP A 167 12.24 -29.62 18.89
N GLY A 168 11.85 -29.13 17.71
CA GLY A 168 12.54 -29.41 16.45
C GLY A 168 12.06 -30.60 15.66
N GLN A 169 10.77 -30.91 15.71
CA GLN A 169 10.10 -31.83 14.80
C GLN A 169 9.35 -31.06 13.71
N ILE A 170 9.31 -31.63 12.51
CA ILE A 170 8.47 -31.21 11.39
C ILE A 170 7.62 -32.40 10.97
N TRP A 171 6.32 -32.18 10.87
CA TRP A 171 5.33 -33.18 10.46
C TRP A 171 4.50 -32.69 9.29
N ARG A 172 3.98 -33.63 8.51
CA ARG A 172 3.02 -33.36 7.44
C ARG A 172 1.86 -34.35 7.48
N THR A 173 0.68 -33.86 7.14
CA THR A 173 -0.51 -34.67 6.84
C THR A 173 -1.06 -34.25 5.49
N HIS A 174 -1.65 -35.20 4.76
CA HIS A 174 -2.35 -34.96 3.49
C HIS A 174 -3.87 -35.13 3.61
N ASP A 175 -4.36 -35.44 4.80
CA ASP A 175 -5.74 -35.85 5.05
C ASP A 175 -6.29 -35.22 6.34
N GLU A 176 -5.94 -33.95 6.55
CA GLU A 176 -6.42 -33.11 7.64
C GLU A 176 -6.22 -33.73 9.02
N GLY A 177 -5.13 -34.47 9.17
CA GLY A 177 -4.65 -35.01 10.43
C GLY A 177 -5.10 -36.43 10.75
N ALA A 178 -5.78 -37.12 9.83
CA ALA A 178 -6.06 -38.55 10.02
C ALA A 178 -4.75 -39.38 10.05
N HIS A 179 -3.75 -39.02 9.24
CA HIS A 179 -2.42 -39.61 9.26
C HIS A 179 -1.33 -38.52 9.23
N TRP A 180 -0.36 -38.65 10.13
CA TRP A 180 0.79 -37.73 10.24
C TRP A 180 2.09 -38.47 9.94
N GLN A 181 2.92 -37.86 9.10
CA GLN A 181 4.27 -38.33 8.78
C GLN A 181 5.30 -37.39 9.41
N ASN A 182 6.26 -37.95 10.14
CA ASN A 182 7.43 -37.20 10.60
C ASN A 182 8.38 -37.02 9.40
N VAL A 183 8.64 -35.77 9.04
CA VAL A 183 9.48 -35.37 7.91
C VAL A 183 10.67 -34.52 8.38
N THR A 184 11.04 -34.65 9.66
CA THR A 184 12.11 -33.86 10.28
C THR A 184 13.47 -34.16 9.62
N PRO A 185 14.22 -33.13 9.17
CA PRO A 185 15.58 -33.34 8.71
C PRO A 185 16.47 -33.85 9.87
N PRO A 186 17.38 -34.82 9.63
CA PRO A 186 18.23 -35.39 10.68
C PRO A 186 19.11 -34.38 11.43
N ALA A 187 19.38 -33.22 10.82
CA ALA A 187 20.15 -32.14 11.42
C ALA A 187 19.40 -31.41 12.55
N LEU A 188 18.06 -31.53 12.63
CA LEU A 188 17.28 -30.93 13.70
C LEU A 188 17.27 -31.83 14.92
N THR A 189 17.86 -31.32 16.00
CA THR A 189 17.91 -31.94 17.32
C THR A 189 16.89 -31.30 18.27
N ALA A 190 16.76 -31.84 19.49
CA ALA A 190 16.06 -31.15 20.57
C ALA A 190 16.54 -29.68 20.66
N TRP A 191 15.62 -28.78 21.00
CA TRP A 191 15.84 -27.32 21.06
C TRP A 191 16.13 -26.61 19.73
N SER A 192 15.88 -27.28 18.60
CA SER A 192 15.86 -26.62 17.29
C SER A 192 14.46 -26.08 17.01
N LYS A 193 14.12 -24.92 17.58
CA LYS A 193 12.76 -24.37 17.50
C LYS A 193 12.37 -24.13 16.04
N VAL A 194 11.39 -24.87 15.53
CA VAL A 194 10.78 -24.57 14.22
C VAL A 194 9.86 -23.38 14.43
N GLY A 195 10.38 -22.19 14.18
CA GLY A 195 9.67 -20.93 14.46
C GLY A 195 8.50 -20.76 13.52
N ILE A 196 8.76 -20.94 12.22
CA ILE A 196 7.80 -20.75 11.14
C ILE A 196 8.04 -21.81 10.07
N ILE A 197 6.94 -22.31 9.50
CA ILE A 197 6.92 -23.02 8.22
C ILE A 197 6.07 -22.17 7.27
N ASP A 198 6.50 -22.04 6.03
CA ASP A 198 5.70 -21.46 4.95
C ASP A 198 5.52 -22.51 3.85
N ALA A 199 4.28 -22.97 3.70
CA ALA A 199 3.89 -23.88 2.63
C ALA A 199 3.77 -23.08 1.33
N SER A 200 4.37 -23.57 0.24
CA SER A 200 4.53 -22.78 -0.97
C SER A 200 3.20 -22.32 -1.56
N HIS A 201 3.21 -21.10 -2.09
CA HIS A 201 2.13 -20.50 -2.87
C HIS A 201 1.94 -21.18 -4.24
N PHE A 202 2.92 -21.96 -4.71
CA PHE A 202 2.96 -22.43 -6.10
C PHE A 202 3.14 -23.93 -6.29
N ASP A 203 3.59 -24.66 -5.28
CA ASP A 203 3.82 -26.10 -5.36
C ASP A 203 3.53 -26.78 -4.02
N GLY A 204 2.64 -27.77 -4.01
CA GLY A 204 2.19 -28.38 -2.77
C GLY A 204 3.23 -29.25 -2.07
N GLU A 205 4.28 -29.67 -2.76
CA GLU A 205 5.39 -30.44 -2.19
C GLU A 205 6.54 -29.55 -1.68
N THR A 206 6.44 -28.23 -1.90
CA THR A 206 7.45 -27.26 -1.50
C THR A 206 7.08 -26.56 -0.19
N ALA A 207 8.05 -26.49 0.73
CA ALA A 207 7.93 -25.74 1.97
C ALA A 207 9.28 -25.18 2.44
N TYR A 208 9.22 -24.07 3.16
CA TYR A 208 10.38 -23.41 3.76
C TYR A 208 10.21 -23.34 5.28
N ALA A 209 11.26 -23.62 6.05
CA ALA A 209 11.21 -23.60 7.51
C ALA A 209 12.34 -22.74 8.08
N ALA A 210 11.98 -21.77 8.93
CA ALA A 210 12.93 -21.01 9.73
C ALA A 210 13.12 -21.71 11.09
N VAL A 211 14.37 -22.02 11.42
CA VAL A 211 14.73 -22.74 12.64
C VAL A 211 15.65 -21.89 13.51
N ASP A 212 15.26 -21.73 14.76
CA ASP A 212 15.99 -20.96 15.75
C ASP A 212 16.65 -21.89 16.78
N ARG A 213 17.97 -21.77 16.91
CA ARG A 213 18.81 -22.55 17.84
C ARG A 213 19.55 -21.68 18.86
N HIS A 214 19.19 -20.39 19.00
CA HIS A 214 19.95 -19.46 19.84
C HIS A 214 20.00 -19.88 21.31
N ARG A 215 18.97 -20.58 21.81
CA ARG A 215 18.89 -21.05 23.21
C ARG A 215 19.99 -22.03 23.58
N ILE A 216 20.58 -22.69 22.59
CA ILE A 216 21.71 -23.60 22.75
C ILE A 216 22.99 -22.98 22.17
N GLU A 217 23.11 -21.66 22.28
CA GLU A 217 24.29 -20.88 21.86
C GLU A 217 24.68 -21.05 20.37
N ASP A 218 23.75 -21.50 19.52
CA ASP A 218 23.95 -21.64 18.08
C ASP A 218 23.20 -20.52 17.34
N THR A 219 23.96 -19.51 16.90
CA THR A 219 23.45 -18.30 16.25
C THR A 219 23.54 -18.34 14.73
N LYS A 220 23.77 -19.52 14.14
CA LYS A 220 23.82 -19.68 12.68
C LYS A 220 22.42 -19.53 12.06
N ALA A 221 22.40 -19.19 10.77
CA ALA A 221 21.17 -19.10 10.00
C ALA A 221 20.70 -20.50 9.58
N TYR A 222 19.48 -20.87 9.96
CA TYR A 222 18.82 -22.10 9.53
C TYR A 222 17.51 -21.79 8.82
N VAL A 223 17.59 -21.73 7.49
CA VAL A 223 16.44 -21.77 6.60
C VAL A 223 16.51 -23.10 5.86
N TYR A 224 15.53 -23.96 6.06
CA TYR A 224 15.43 -25.23 5.34
C TYR A 224 14.41 -25.13 4.22
N ARG A 225 14.70 -25.76 3.09
CA ARG A 225 13.82 -25.87 1.92
C ARG A 225 13.61 -27.32 1.55
N THR A 226 12.39 -27.68 1.19
CA THR A 226 12.05 -28.98 0.56
C THR A 226 11.22 -28.74 -0.70
N HIS A 227 11.28 -29.67 -1.65
CA HIS A 227 10.44 -29.71 -2.87
C HIS A 227 9.87 -31.12 -3.13
N ASP A 228 10.02 -32.04 -2.18
CA ASP A 228 9.63 -33.45 -2.32
C ASP A 228 8.72 -33.91 -1.18
N GLY A 229 8.09 -32.94 -0.52
CA GLY A 229 7.17 -33.19 0.57
C GLY A 229 7.84 -33.50 1.89
N GLY A 230 9.07 -33.02 2.08
CA GLY A 230 9.84 -33.20 3.31
C GLY A 230 10.60 -34.53 3.36
N LYS A 231 10.68 -35.29 2.24
CA LYS A 231 11.52 -36.49 2.15
C LYS A 231 13.00 -36.11 2.23
N SER A 232 13.35 -34.95 1.68
CA SER A 232 14.66 -34.33 1.84
C SER A 232 14.53 -32.83 2.10
N TRP A 233 15.50 -32.30 2.85
CA TRP A 233 15.61 -30.87 3.14
C TRP A 233 17.01 -30.37 2.84
N GLN A 234 17.10 -29.17 2.30
CA GLN A 234 18.34 -28.47 1.98
C GLN A 234 18.45 -27.21 2.84
N LEU A 235 19.67 -26.91 3.31
CA LEU A 235 19.94 -25.65 3.98
C LEU A 235 20.09 -24.54 2.92
N ALA A 236 19.20 -23.55 2.98
CA ALA A 236 19.05 -22.46 2.02
C ALA A 236 19.20 -21.11 2.73
N SER A 237 20.34 -20.89 3.40
CA SER A 237 20.61 -19.70 4.23
C SER A 237 21.91 -18.97 3.89
N ASN A 238 22.51 -19.26 2.73
CA ASN A 238 23.79 -18.69 2.34
C ASN A 238 23.70 -17.17 2.13
N GLY A 239 24.55 -16.40 2.82
CA GLY A 239 24.51 -14.94 2.87
C GLY A 239 23.95 -14.37 4.18
N ILE A 240 23.30 -15.20 5.01
CA ILE A 240 22.84 -14.82 6.36
C ILE A 240 23.77 -15.42 7.41
N ASN A 241 24.31 -14.58 8.29
CA ASN A 241 25.25 -14.98 9.35
C ASN A 241 24.69 -14.70 10.74
N GLU A 242 23.41 -15.02 10.95
CA GLU A 242 22.67 -14.83 12.20
C GLU A 242 21.42 -15.70 12.26
N THR A 243 20.87 -15.82 13.47
CA THR A 243 19.58 -16.46 13.73
C THR A 243 18.49 -15.89 12.83
N VAL A 244 17.73 -16.78 12.20
CA VAL A 244 16.56 -16.47 11.38
C VAL A 244 15.31 -16.85 12.18
N ASN A 245 14.37 -15.91 12.29
CA ASN A 245 13.12 -16.08 13.00
C ASN A 245 11.96 -16.46 12.08
N VAL A 246 11.98 -15.94 10.84
CA VAL A 246 10.90 -16.08 9.87
C VAL A 246 11.48 -16.23 8.46
N VAL A 247 10.84 -17.08 7.66
CA VAL A 247 11.00 -17.15 6.21
C VAL A 247 9.63 -17.13 5.55
N ARG A 248 9.48 -16.38 4.45
CA ARG A 248 8.25 -16.27 3.66
C ARG A 248 8.54 -16.34 2.17
N GLU A 249 7.74 -17.06 1.43
CA GLU A 249 7.76 -17.07 -0.04
C GLU A 249 6.92 -15.91 -0.58
N ASP A 250 7.43 -15.24 -1.62
CA ASP A 250 6.66 -14.24 -2.34
C ASP A 250 5.51 -14.91 -3.13
N PRO A 251 4.25 -14.45 -3.01
CA PRO A 251 3.09 -15.10 -3.63
C PRO A 251 3.02 -14.90 -5.16
N VAL A 252 3.91 -14.08 -5.75
CA VAL A 252 3.88 -13.74 -7.18
C VAL A 252 5.10 -14.26 -7.93
N ARG A 253 6.31 -14.17 -7.35
CA ARG A 253 7.57 -14.63 -7.95
C ARG A 253 8.05 -15.90 -7.26
N ARG A 254 7.89 -17.05 -7.94
CA ARG A 254 8.46 -18.33 -7.52
C ARG A 254 9.97 -18.20 -7.27
N GLY A 255 10.43 -18.75 -6.14
CA GLY A 255 11.84 -18.70 -5.71
C GLY A 255 12.27 -17.35 -5.12
N MET A 256 11.39 -16.36 -5.02
CA MET A 256 11.69 -15.16 -4.25
C MET A 256 11.26 -15.36 -2.79
N LEU A 257 12.18 -15.16 -1.86
CA LEU A 257 11.96 -15.38 -0.44
C LEU A 257 12.38 -14.15 0.38
N TYR A 258 11.70 -13.95 1.50
CA TYR A 258 12.05 -12.97 2.54
C TYR A 258 12.42 -13.67 3.83
N ALA A 259 13.44 -13.18 4.53
CA ALA A 259 13.84 -13.70 5.83
C ALA A 259 13.98 -12.58 6.86
N GLY A 260 13.43 -12.79 8.05
CA GLY A 260 13.58 -11.90 9.20
C GLY A 260 14.55 -12.50 10.21
N THR A 261 15.45 -11.68 10.73
CA THR A 261 16.54 -12.06 11.62
C THR A 261 16.53 -11.25 12.91
N GLU A 262 17.49 -11.49 13.81
CA GLU A 262 17.65 -10.67 15.01
C GLU A 262 18.10 -9.21 14.72
N ARG A 263 18.53 -8.90 13.49
CA ARG A 263 19.04 -7.55 13.13
C ARG A 263 18.31 -6.88 11.98
N GLY A 264 17.50 -7.58 11.21
CA GLY A 264 16.76 -7.00 10.09
C GLY A 264 16.20 -8.01 9.11
N VAL A 265 16.01 -7.56 7.86
CA VAL A 265 15.36 -8.33 6.79
C VAL A 265 16.34 -8.62 5.65
N TYR A 266 16.24 -9.80 5.07
CA TYR A 266 16.96 -10.24 3.89
C TYR A 266 15.97 -10.66 2.80
N VAL A 267 16.43 -10.63 1.55
CA VAL A 267 15.71 -11.15 0.38
C VAL A 267 16.61 -12.10 -0.40
N SER A 268 16.02 -13.16 -0.90
CA SER A 268 16.61 -14.07 -1.87
C SER A 268 15.77 -14.03 -3.15
N LEU A 269 16.44 -14.07 -4.31
CA LEU A 269 15.79 -14.10 -5.63
C LEU A 269 15.95 -15.46 -6.33
N ASP A 270 16.63 -16.41 -5.68
CA ASP A 270 17.02 -17.72 -6.20
C ASP A 270 16.78 -18.83 -5.18
N ASP A 271 15.59 -18.79 -4.57
CA ASP A 271 15.02 -19.86 -3.76
C ASP A 271 15.72 -20.10 -2.42
N GLY A 272 16.58 -19.17 -2.00
CA GLY A 272 17.32 -19.20 -0.74
C GLY A 272 18.78 -19.63 -0.91
N ASP A 273 19.23 -19.83 -2.16
CA ASP A 273 20.61 -20.15 -2.46
C ASP A 273 21.55 -18.94 -2.22
N HIS A 274 21.06 -17.71 -2.41
CA HIS A 274 21.78 -16.48 -2.07
C HIS A 274 20.87 -15.41 -1.46
N TRP A 275 21.23 -14.97 -0.26
CA TRP A 275 20.52 -13.91 0.46
C TRP A 275 21.30 -12.60 0.46
N GLN A 276 20.58 -11.49 0.34
CA GLN A 276 21.13 -10.13 0.47
C GLN A 276 20.27 -9.28 1.40
N PRO A 277 20.85 -8.29 2.11
CA PRO A 277 20.10 -7.41 3.00
C PRO A 277 19.02 -6.61 2.26
N LEU A 278 17.83 -6.50 2.87
CA LEU A 278 16.73 -5.62 2.45
C LEU A 278 16.42 -4.64 3.59
N GLN A 279 17.46 -3.97 4.11
CA GLN A 279 17.34 -3.14 5.32
C GLN A 279 16.68 -1.78 5.08
N LEU A 280 17.03 -1.08 3.98
CA LEU A 280 16.57 0.28 3.68
C LEU A 280 16.67 1.22 4.89
N ASN A 281 15.55 1.78 5.37
CA ASN A 281 15.46 2.66 6.54
C ASN A 281 14.97 1.93 7.82
N LEU A 282 14.77 0.61 7.78
CA LEU A 282 14.48 -0.18 8.98
C LEU A 282 15.69 -0.09 9.92
N PRO A 283 15.54 0.28 11.20
CA PRO A 283 16.64 0.22 12.16
C PRO A 283 17.05 -1.23 12.45
N THR A 284 18.27 -1.43 12.94
CA THR A 284 18.66 -2.74 13.47
C THR A 284 17.71 -3.17 14.58
N THR A 285 16.95 -4.23 14.35
CA THR A 285 15.93 -4.73 15.25
C THR A 285 15.61 -6.18 14.95
N SER A 286 15.09 -6.89 15.96
CA SER A 286 14.69 -8.27 15.82
C SER A 286 13.36 -8.36 15.07
N VAL A 287 13.34 -9.03 13.93
CA VAL A 287 12.16 -9.26 13.10
C VAL A 287 11.59 -10.62 13.47
N ARG A 288 10.33 -10.66 13.92
CA ARG A 288 9.67 -11.85 14.43
C ARG A 288 8.69 -12.48 13.45
N ASP A 289 8.12 -11.68 12.57
CA ASP A 289 7.26 -12.18 11.50
C ASP A 289 7.28 -11.24 10.28
N ILE A 290 6.94 -11.80 9.13
CA ILE A 290 6.78 -11.11 7.85
C ILE A 290 5.48 -11.62 7.22
N ASP A 291 4.71 -10.72 6.62
CA ASP A 291 3.57 -11.03 5.76
C ASP A 291 3.76 -10.35 4.39
N VAL A 292 3.45 -11.06 3.31
CA VAL A 292 3.51 -10.51 1.95
C VAL A 292 2.08 -10.33 1.44
N HIS A 293 1.60 -9.09 1.51
CA HIS A 293 0.21 -8.76 1.22
C HIS A 293 0.10 -7.99 -0.11
N GLY A 294 -0.30 -8.69 -1.17
CA GLY A 294 -0.34 -8.10 -2.51
C GLY A 294 1.04 -7.71 -2.99
N ASP A 295 1.27 -6.40 -3.13
CA ASP A 295 2.57 -5.84 -3.52
C ASP A 295 3.37 -5.30 -2.32
N ASP A 296 2.89 -5.42 -1.09
CA ASP A 296 3.56 -4.89 0.10
C ASP A 296 4.18 -6.01 0.95
N VAL A 297 5.30 -5.70 1.60
CA VAL A 297 5.92 -6.59 2.61
C VAL A 297 5.78 -5.94 3.98
N VAL A 298 5.00 -6.55 4.86
CA VAL A 298 4.73 -6.09 6.22
C VAL A 298 5.63 -6.83 7.20
N ILE A 299 6.27 -6.10 8.10
CA ILE A 299 7.31 -6.59 9.00
C ILE A 299 6.88 -6.33 10.44
N ALA A 300 6.83 -7.40 11.25
CA ALA A 300 6.63 -7.32 12.69
C ALA A 300 7.97 -7.38 13.42
N THR A 301 8.28 -6.35 14.21
CA THR A 301 9.53 -6.24 14.96
C THR A 301 9.31 -6.41 16.45
N HIS A 302 10.35 -6.82 17.16
CA HIS A 302 10.36 -6.84 18.62
C HIS A 302 10.86 -5.48 19.14
N GLY A 303 9.92 -4.61 19.51
CA GLY A 303 10.20 -3.32 20.16
C GLY A 303 10.42 -2.12 19.23
N ARG A 304 10.14 -2.24 17.92
CA ARG A 304 10.26 -1.13 16.94
C ARG A 304 9.05 -0.99 16.01
N ALA A 305 7.86 -1.32 16.50
CA ALA A 305 6.57 -1.22 15.78
C ALA A 305 6.47 -2.09 14.51
N PHE A 306 5.39 -1.92 13.75
CA PHE A 306 5.21 -2.51 12.43
C PHE A 306 5.90 -1.64 11.38
N TRP A 307 6.48 -2.29 10.37
CA TRP A 307 7.05 -1.63 9.20
C TRP A 307 6.43 -2.20 7.92
N ALA A 308 6.40 -1.40 6.86
CA ALA A 308 5.98 -1.86 5.54
C ALA A 308 6.98 -1.36 4.50
N ILE A 309 7.33 -2.22 3.56
CA ILE A 309 7.93 -1.81 2.29
C ILE A 309 6.79 -1.78 1.29
N ASP A 310 6.41 -0.57 0.88
CA ASP A 310 5.33 -0.37 -0.07
C ASP A 310 5.80 -0.72 -1.49
N ASN A 311 5.05 -1.58 -2.16
CA ASN A 311 5.23 -2.00 -3.54
C ASN A 311 6.64 -2.58 -3.87
N VAL A 312 6.79 -3.90 -3.66
CA VAL A 312 7.96 -4.72 -4.03
C VAL A 312 7.95 -5.22 -5.48
N THR A 313 7.00 -4.78 -6.31
CA THR A 313 6.90 -5.19 -7.73
C THR A 313 8.21 -5.08 -8.53
N PRO A 314 9.11 -4.09 -8.29
CA PRO A 314 10.41 -4.07 -8.96
C PRO A 314 11.31 -5.25 -8.60
N LEU A 315 11.27 -5.73 -7.34
CA LEU A 315 12.08 -6.89 -6.90
C LEU A 315 11.61 -8.19 -7.55
N ARG A 316 10.36 -8.24 -8.00
CA ARG A 316 9.77 -9.39 -8.71
C ARG A 316 10.18 -9.48 -10.19
N GLN A 317 10.98 -8.54 -10.69
CA GLN A 317 11.35 -8.48 -12.10
C GLN A 317 12.85 -8.68 -12.29
N ASP A 318 13.22 -9.34 -13.38
CA ASP A 318 14.61 -9.41 -13.80
C ASP A 318 15.02 -8.08 -14.43
N VAL A 319 16.19 -7.58 -14.02
CA VAL A 319 16.69 -6.29 -14.47
C VAL A 319 17.81 -6.49 -15.48
N PRO A 320 17.66 -6.01 -16.73
CA PRO A 320 18.72 -6.10 -17.72
C PRO A 320 19.92 -5.19 -17.36
N ALA A 321 21.03 -5.37 -18.07
CA ALA A 321 22.25 -4.61 -17.85
C ALA A 321 22.12 -3.10 -18.19
N GLY A 322 21.15 -2.72 -19.02
CA GLY A 322 20.91 -1.34 -19.45
C GLY A 322 19.96 -0.54 -18.55
N ASP A 323 19.62 0.67 -19.00
CA ASP A 323 18.50 1.44 -18.45
C ASP A 323 17.23 0.60 -18.57
N TYR A 324 16.31 0.76 -17.61
CA TYR A 324 15.14 -0.11 -17.54
C TYR A 324 13.94 0.60 -16.94
N LEU A 325 12.76 0.37 -17.51
CA LEU A 325 11.48 0.73 -16.93
C LEU A 325 10.81 -0.55 -16.43
N PHE A 326 10.61 -0.64 -15.12
CA PHE A 326 9.90 -1.76 -14.53
C PHE A 326 8.43 -1.72 -14.94
N LYS A 327 7.83 -2.89 -15.17
CA LYS A 327 6.38 -2.98 -15.29
C LYS A 327 5.75 -2.49 -13.97
N PRO A 328 4.92 -1.43 -14.00
CA PRO A 328 4.26 -0.91 -12.81
C PRO A 328 3.32 -1.94 -12.16
N ALA A 329 3.16 -1.81 -10.85
CA ALA A 329 2.06 -2.43 -10.12
C ALA A 329 0.70 -1.91 -10.61
N VAL A 330 -0.38 -2.63 -10.29
CA VAL A 330 -1.74 -2.13 -10.52
C VAL A 330 -1.96 -0.91 -9.62
N ALA A 331 -2.30 0.23 -10.21
CA ALA A 331 -2.59 1.45 -9.47
C ALA A 331 -4.07 1.51 -9.09
N VAL A 332 -4.37 1.93 -7.87
CA VAL A 332 -5.74 2.19 -7.42
C VAL A 332 -6.02 3.68 -7.56
N ARG A 333 -7.16 4.04 -8.19
CA ARG A 333 -7.65 5.43 -8.23
C ARG A 333 -8.23 5.83 -6.88
N GLU A 334 -7.38 5.89 -5.88
CA GLU A 334 -7.75 6.25 -4.52
C GLU A 334 -7.73 7.77 -4.34
N ARG A 335 -8.86 8.32 -3.90
CA ARG A 335 -8.98 9.75 -3.57
C ARG A 335 -8.67 9.96 -2.09
N PRO A 336 -7.76 10.89 -1.74
CA PRO A 336 -7.61 11.33 -0.36
C PRO A 336 -8.94 11.87 0.19
N ALA A 337 -9.16 11.66 1.48
CA ALA A 337 -10.29 12.23 2.18
C ALA A 337 -10.30 13.76 2.06
N GLY A 338 -11.50 14.32 2.07
CA GLY A 338 -11.68 15.77 2.13
C GLY A 338 -11.05 16.37 3.39
N PHE A 339 -10.82 17.68 3.35
CA PHE A 339 -10.29 18.42 4.50
C PHE A 339 -11.22 18.27 5.72
N THR A 340 -10.71 17.62 6.77
CA THR A 340 -11.43 17.38 8.05
C THR A 340 -11.15 18.43 9.11
N GLY A 341 -10.24 19.38 8.86
CA GLY A 341 -9.80 20.39 9.82
C GLY A 341 -8.29 20.62 9.75
N SER A 342 -7.77 21.42 10.67
CA SER A 342 -6.32 21.66 10.78
C SER A 342 -5.55 20.33 10.94
N PRO A 343 -4.49 20.09 10.16
CA PRO A 343 -3.58 18.96 10.34
C PRO A 343 -3.09 18.81 11.79
N MET A 344 -2.72 17.60 12.16
CA MET A 344 -2.12 17.33 13.47
C MET A 344 -0.77 18.07 13.62
N PRO A 345 -0.41 18.52 14.84
CA PRO A 345 0.91 19.07 15.11
C PRO A 345 2.02 18.10 14.69
N LYS A 346 3.10 18.60 14.08
CA LYS A 346 4.19 17.75 13.53
C LYS A 346 5.02 17.04 14.61
N ASP A 347 4.90 17.47 15.85
CA ASP A 347 5.49 16.86 17.04
C ASP A 347 4.69 15.66 17.58
N GLU A 348 3.48 15.42 17.06
CA GLU A 348 2.73 14.21 17.37
C GLU A 348 3.29 13.00 16.60
N PRO A 349 3.37 11.81 17.22
CA PRO A 349 3.81 10.59 16.54
C PRO A 349 2.88 10.22 15.38
N MET A 350 3.41 10.26 14.16
CA MET A 350 2.67 10.01 12.93
C MET A 350 3.54 9.20 11.96
N ALA A 351 2.94 8.25 11.24
CA ALA A 351 3.57 7.56 10.12
C ALA A 351 3.00 8.09 8.80
N ALA A 352 3.85 8.22 7.78
CA ALA A 352 3.40 8.68 6.48
C ALA A 352 2.50 7.64 5.80
N ASN A 353 1.48 8.10 5.07
CA ASN A 353 0.79 7.23 4.13
C ASN A 353 1.74 6.84 2.98
N PRO A 354 1.61 5.63 2.43
CA PRO A 354 2.23 5.33 1.15
C PRO A 354 1.73 6.32 0.09
N PRO A 355 2.57 6.73 -0.88
CA PRO A 355 2.15 7.67 -1.92
C PRO A 355 0.84 7.25 -2.63
N PHE A 356 0.01 8.24 -2.94
CA PHE A 356 -1.20 8.06 -3.74
C PHE A 356 -0.86 8.16 -5.23
N GLY A 357 -1.22 7.13 -5.99
CA GLY A 357 -1.10 7.10 -7.45
C GLY A 357 -0.39 5.86 -7.98
N ALA A 358 0.07 5.95 -9.23
CA ALA A 358 0.80 4.87 -9.88
C ALA A 358 2.30 4.98 -9.59
N TYR A 359 2.88 3.88 -9.10
CA TYR A 359 4.32 3.73 -8.87
C TYR A 359 5.03 3.43 -10.20
N ILE A 360 5.94 4.31 -10.59
CA ILE A 360 6.74 4.19 -11.81
C ILE A 360 8.20 4.07 -11.39
N ASP A 361 8.67 2.84 -11.33
CA ASP A 361 10.04 2.51 -10.97
C ASP A 361 10.91 2.35 -12.22
N TYR A 362 12.13 2.87 -12.19
CA TYR A 362 13.08 2.77 -13.30
C TYR A 362 14.54 2.79 -12.83
N VAL A 363 15.43 2.28 -13.69
CA VAL A 363 16.89 2.31 -13.48
C VAL A 363 17.52 3.15 -14.58
N ILE A 364 18.42 4.04 -14.17
CA ILE A 364 19.36 4.74 -15.03
C ILE A 364 20.75 4.22 -14.70
N ARG A 365 21.45 3.62 -15.66
CA ARG A 365 22.76 2.99 -15.43
C ARG A 365 23.90 3.97 -15.55
N SER A 366 23.76 4.97 -16.40
CA SER A 366 24.84 5.91 -16.73
C SER A 366 24.33 7.34 -16.74
N ALA A 367 25.23 8.29 -16.51
CA ALA A 367 24.86 9.70 -16.47
C ALA A 367 24.22 10.12 -17.80
N THR A 368 23.15 10.92 -17.70
CA THR A 368 22.39 11.39 -18.86
C THR A 368 22.86 12.79 -19.26
N THR A 369 22.92 13.05 -20.56
CA THR A 369 23.25 14.39 -21.11
C THR A 369 22.02 15.11 -21.65
N GLN A 370 20.91 14.37 -21.79
CA GLN A 370 19.61 14.86 -22.22
C GLN A 370 18.60 14.67 -21.09
N PRO A 371 17.53 15.49 -21.03
CA PRO A 371 16.48 15.29 -20.05
C PRO A 371 15.86 13.89 -20.15
N VAL A 372 15.66 13.26 -18.99
CA VAL A 372 14.90 12.01 -18.85
C VAL A 372 13.43 12.37 -18.81
N THR A 373 12.59 11.64 -19.55
CA THR A 373 11.16 11.95 -19.62
C THR A 373 10.30 10.74 -19.33
N ILE A 374 9.18 10.94 -18.67
CA ILE A 374 8.11 9.95 -18.54
C ILE A 374 6.86 10.51 -19.21
N GLU A 375 6.31 9.74 -20.16
CA GLU A 375 5.04 10.01 -20.81
C GLU A 375 4.02 8.95 -20.37
N ILE A 376 2.83 9.39 -20.00
CA ILE A 376 1.68 8.55 -19.74
C ILE A 376 0.75 8.66 -20.94
N LEU A 377 0.42 7.52 -21.55
CA LEU A 377 -0.49 7.42 -22.69
C LEU A 377 -1.73 6.65 -22.28
N ASP A 378 -2.88 7.00 -22.85
CA ASP A 378 -4.11 6.24 -22.68
C ASP A 378 -4.14 4.97 -23.56
N ALA A 379 -5.25 4.24 -23.51
CA ALA A 379 -5.45 3.03 -24.31
C ALA A 379 -5.41 3.27 -25.84
N ASN A 380 -5.59 4.51 -26.30
CA ASN A 380 -5.57 4.91 -27.71
C ASN A 380 -4.23 5.57 -28.11
N ASP A 381 -3.18 5.44 -27.29
CA ASP A 381 -1.89 6.10 -27.47
C ASP A 381 -1.94 7.65 -27.44
N ALA A 382 -3.02 8.23 -26.91
CA ALA A 382 -3.11 9.66 -26.71
C ALA A 382 -2.35 10.07 -25.45
N LEU A 383 -1.59 11.16 -25.53
CA LEU A 383 -0.82 11.68 -24.40
C LEU A 383 -1.75 12.17 -23.28
N VAL A 384 -1.65 11.53 -22.12
CA VAL A 384 -2.34 11.93 -20.89
C VAL A 384 -1.53 12.98 -20.15
N ARG A 385 -0.25 12.69 -19.88
CA ARG A 385 0.64 13.60 -19.14
C ARG A 385 2.09 13.31 -19.48
N ARG A 386 2.93 14.34 -19.47
CA ARG A 386 4.37 14.24 -19.68
C ARG A 386 5.11 14.97 -18.56
N TYR A 387 6.19 14.36 -18.11
CA TYR A 387 7.13 14.90 -17.14
C TYR A 387 8.55 14.80 -17.70
N SER A 388 9.41 15.73 -17.31
CA SER A 388 10.81 15.82 -17.68
C SER A 388 11.67 16.10 -16.46
N SER A 389 12.87 15.53 -16.40
CA SER A 389 13.87 15.86 -15.37
C SER A 389 14.37 17.31 -15.46
N ALA A 390 14.04 18.02 -16.56
CA ALA A 390 14.28 19.45 -16.71
C ALA A 390 13.08 20.31 -16.24
N ASP A 391 11.95 19.70 -15.89
CA ASP A 391 10.80 20.45 -15.37
C ASP A 391 11.09 20.92 -13.94
N VAL A 392 10.89 22.21 -13.70
CA VAL A 392 11.08 22.81 -12.38
C VAL A 392 9.70 23.13 -11.78
N PRO A 393 9.31 22.51 -10.66
CA PRO A 393 8.09 22.87 -9.96
C PRO A 393 8.08 24.36 -9.61
N ALA A 394 6.91 24.99 -9.72
CA ALA A 394 6.77 26.39 -9.33
C ALA A 394 7.15 26.57 -7.86
N ALA A 395 8.05 27.52 -7.59
CA ALA A 395 8.45 27.83 -6.22
C ALA A 395 7.26 28.40 -5.44
N MET A 396 7.11 27.95 -4.20
CA MET A 396 6.08 28.45 -3.30
C MET A 396 6.40 29.89 -2.88
N ASP A 397 5.48 30.82 -3.12
CA ASP A 397 5.61 32.21 -2.67
C ASP A 397 5.18 32.33 -1.20
N LEU A 398 6.14 32.16 -0.30
CA LEU A 398 5.94 32.21 1.15
C LEU A 398 5.24 33.50 1.63
N LYS A 399 5.36 34.61 0.90
CA LYS A 399 4.74 35.90 1.28
C LYS A 399 3.25 35.95 0.99
N ARG A 400 2.76 35.06 0.12
CA ARG A 400 1.35 34.97 -0.28
C ARG A 400 0.61 33.83 0.41
N LEU A 401 1.29 33.06 1.25
CA LEU A 401 0.67 31.97 1.96
C LEU A 401 -0.20 32.51 3.10
N GLY A 402 -1.49 32.17 3.07
CA GLY A 402 -2.38 32.30 4.23
C GLY A 402 -2.34 31.11 5.19
N THR A 403 -1.47 30.12 4.93
CA THR A 403 -1.34 28.86 5.68
C THR A 403 0.12 28.47 5.82
N ALA A 404 0.43 27.59 6.76
CA ALA A 404 1.81 27.20 7.03
C ALA A 404 2.44 26.45 5.84
N PRO A 405 3.70 26.74 5.44
CA PRO A 405 4.37 26.11 4.29
C PRO A 405 4.38 24.58 4.31
N GLU A 406 4.45 23.99 5.49
CA GLU A 406 4.44 22.55 5.75
C GLU A 406 3.11 21.85 5.38
N TRP A 407 2.06 22.61 5.07
CA TRP A 407 0.77 22.08 4.59
C TRP A 407 0.74 21.92 3.06
N PHE A 408 1.79 22.34 2.37
CA PHE A 408 1.92 22.18 0.93
C PHE A 408 2.76 20.95 0.62
N THR A 409 2.20 20.05 -0.20
CA THR A 409 2.94 18.93 -0.75
C THR A 409 3.82 19.44 -1.89
N THR A 410 5.12 19.13 -1.82
CA THR A 410 6.03 19.46 -2.92
C THR A 410 5.83 18.44 -4.04
N PRO A 411 5.56 18.87 -5.29
CA PRO A 411 5.45 17.95 -6.41
C PRO A 411 6.71 17.12 -6.58
N SER A 412 6.54 15.80 -6.75
CA SER A 412 7.65 14.90 -7.05
C SER A 412 8.20 15.21 -8.45
N THR A 413 9.53 15.27 -8.58
CA THR A 413 10.23 15.45 -9.86
C THR A 413 10.84 14.14 -10.32
N ILE A 414 11.13 14.03 -11.62
CA ILE A 414 11.83 12.87 -12.18
C ILE A 414 13.32 13.01 -11.93
N ALA A 415 13.94 11.97 -11.37
CA ALA A 415 15.37 11.88 -11.19
C ALA A 415 16.05 11.39 -12.48
N ALA A 416 17.25 11.94 -12.76
CA ALA A 416 18.03 11.60 -13.96
C ALA A 416 19.45 11.11 -13.63
N THR A 417 19.77 10.92 -12.35
CA THR A 417 21.07 10.45 -11.87
C THR A 417 21.22 8.94 -12.08
N PRO A 418 22.43 8.39 -12.15
CA PRO A 418 22.62 6.94 -12.13
C PRO A 418 22.06 6.33 -10.84
N GLY A 419 21.30 5.25 -10.95
CA GLY A 419 20.65 4.55 -9.83
C GLY A 419 19.24 4.08 -10.16
N MET A 420 18.59 3.48 -9.16
CA MET A 420 17.17 3.14 -9.19
C MET A 420 16.35 4.31 -8.62
N HIS A 421 15.22 4.59 -9.27
CA HIS A 421 14.36 5.71 -8.94
C HIS A 421 12.91 5.28 -8.94
N ARG A 422 12.12 5.96 -8.10
CA ARG A 422 10.67 5.81 -8.01
C ARG A 422 10.03 7.17 -8.28
N PHE A 423 9.11 7.21 -9.25
CA PHE A 423 8.29 8.37 -9.55
C PHE A 423 6.82 8.01 -9.37
N ILE A 424 6.00 8.93 -8.85
CA ILE A 424 4.58 8.69 -8.60
C ILE A 424 3.76 9.55 -9.57
N TRP A 425 2.98 8.92 -10.45
CA TRP A 425 1.96 9.63 -11.21
C TRP A 425 0.69 9.73 -10.36
N PRO A 426 0.23 10.93 -9.97
CA PRO A 426 -0.93 11.11 -9.08
C PRO A 426 -2.27 10.78 -9.74
N LEU A 427 -2.27 10.16 -10.94
CA LEU A 427 -3.48 9.80 -11.69
C LEU A 427 -4.33 11.00 -12.11
N HIS A 428 -3.67 12.11 -12.42
CA HIS A 428 -4.31 13.31 -12.96
C HIS A 428 -3.79 13.65 -14.35
N TYR A 429 -4.69 14.15 -15.20
CA TYR A 429 -4.34 14.93 -16.40
C TYR A 429 -3.71 16.26 -15.97
N PRO A 430 -2.89 16.92 -16.81
CA PRO A 430 -2.38 18.24 -16.51
C PRO A 430 -3.51 19.28 -16.54
N ALA A 431 -3.53 20.17 -15.55
CA ALA A 431 -4.43 21.32 -15.57
C ALA A 431 -4.08 22.24 -16.75
N PRO A 432 -5.08 22.73 -17.51
CA PRO A 432 -4.83 23.70 -18.57
C PRO A 432 -4.19 24.99 -18.02
N ALA A 433 -3.46 25.68 -18.89
CA ALA A 433 -2.94 27.01 -18.57
C ALA A 433 -4.07 27.95 -18.12
N GLY A 434 -3.85 28.67 -17.02
CA GLY A 434 -4.84 29.57 -16.44
C GLY A 434 -5.98 28.90 -15.66
N VAL A 435 -5.99 27.57 -15.52
CA VAL A 435 -7.04 26.80 -14.82
C VAL A 435 -6.53 26.16 -13.51
N GLY A 436 -5.26 26.42 -13.14
CA GLY A 436 -4.53 25.86 -11.98
C GLY A 436 -5.13 26.10 -10.58
N GLY A 437 -4.70 25.26 -9.63
CA GLY A 437 -5.53 24.63 -8.57
C GLY A 437 -6.04 25.44 -7.36
N ARG A 438 -6.94 24.77 -6.61
CA ARG A 438 -7.80 25.22 -5.49
C ARG A 438 -7.11 25.89 -4.28
N ARG A 439 -5.78 25.98 -4.22
CA ARG A 439 -5.02 26.47 -3.03
C ARG A 439 -3.83 27.35 -3.41
N GLY A 440 -4.09 28.46 -4.11
CA GLY A 440 -3.16 29.61 -4.13
C GLY A 440 -1.90 29.48 -5.00
N GLY A 441 -1.77 28.45 -5.83
CA GLY A 441 -0.68 28.31 -6.82
C GLY A 441 -1.22 28.49 -8.24
N GLY A 442 -1.34 29.73 -8.70
CA GLY A 442 -1.76 30.03 -10.07
C GLY A 442 -0.70 29.57 -11.09
N GLY A 443 -1.16 28.82 -12.10
CA GLY A 443 -0.41 28.53 -13.32
C GLY A 443 -0.33 27.05 -13.62
N GLY A 444 -0.97 26.62 -14.72
CA GLY A 444 -0.83 25.26 -15.25
C GLY A 444 0.63 24.87 -15.53
N GLY A 445 0.86 23.63 -15.93
CA GLY A 445 2.20 23.08 -16.11
C GLY A 445 2.22 21.58 -15.81
N PRO A 446 3.37 20.90 -15.97
CA PRO A 446 3.44 19.44 -15.81
C PRO A 446 3.07 18.96 -14.41
N PHE A 447 3.22 19.80 -13.38
CA PHE A 447 2.91 19.50 -11.98
C PHE A 447 1.53 19.99 -11.51
N ALA A 448 0.80 20.75 -12.32
CA ALA A 448 -0.53 21.21 -11.95
C ALA A 448 -1.55 20.11 -12.23
N ASP A 449 -2.20 19.61 -11.18
CA ASP A 449 -3.21 18.55 -11.32
C ASP A 449 -4.52 19.12 -11.86
N GLY A 450 -4.93 18.61 -13.02
CA GLY A 450 -6.22 18.82 -13.65
C GLY A 450 -7.20 17.74 -13.20
N ILE A 451 -8.04 17.26 -14.10
CA ILE A 451 -9.02 16.23 -13.75
C ILE A 451 -8.36 14.86 -13.51
N TRP A 452 -9.00 14.03 -12.69
CA TRP A 452 -8.58 12.65 -12.48
C TRP A 452 -8.65 11.80 -13.76
N ALA A 453 -7.68 10.90 -13.90
CA ALA A 453 -7.68 9.86 -14.90
C ALA A 453 -8.68 8.74 -14.51
N PRO A 454 -9.56 8.29 -15.41
CA PRO A 454 -10.51 7.23 -15.10
C PRO A 454 -9.80 5.87 -14.95
N PRO A 455 -10.39 4.90 -14.23
CA PRO A 455 -9.92 3.52 -14.26
C PRO A 455 -9.85 2.99 -15.70
N GLY A 456 -8.81 2.25 -16.03
CA GLY A 456 -8.56 1.78 -17.38
C GLY A 456 -7.11 1.38 -17.63
N ASN A 457 -6.80 1.10 -18.90
CA ASN A 457 -5.47 0.74 -19.36
C ASN A 457 -4.72 1.98 -19.87
N TYR A 458 -3.46 2.08 -19.48
CA TYR A 458 -2.53 3.14 -19.84
C TYR A 458 -1.19 2.51 -20.27
N LYS A 459 -0.31 3.34 -20.81
CA LYS A 459 1.09 2.98 -21.07
C LYS A 459 1.99 4.03 -20.43
N VAL A 460 3.09 3.57 -19.86
CA VAL A 460 4.17 4.43 -19.38
C VAL A 460 5.33 4.32 -20.36
N VAL A 461 5.84 5.45 -20.82
CA VAL A 461 6.99 5.53 -21.71
C VAL A 461 8.08 6.34 -21.03
N LEU A 462 9.15 5.66 -20.61
CA LEU A 462 10.38 6.28 -20.14
C LEU A 462 11.30 6.55 -21.35
N THR A 463 11.85 7.75 -21.46
CA THR A 463 12.88 8.06 -22.45
C THR A 463 14.17 8.47 -21.74
N VAL A 464 15.26 7.75 -22.01
CA VAL A 464 16.61 8.04 -21.49
C VAL A 464 17.56 8.14 -22.68
N ASN A 465 18.29 9.25 -22.82
CA ASN A 465 19.22 9.49 -23.93
C ASN A 465 18.62 9.21 -25.33
N GLY A 466 17.32 9.45 -25.52
CA GLY A 466 16.58 9.20 -26.76
C GLY A 466 16.07 7.76 -26.94
N GLN A 467 16.48 6.80 -26.11
CA GLN A 467 15.94 5.45 -26.09
C GLN A 467 14.63 5.40 -25.31
N LYS A 468 13.60 4.76 -25.89
CA LYS A 468 12.29 4.59 -25.26
C LYS A 468 12.14 3.20 -24.63
N PHE A 469 11.59 3.16 -23.43
CA PHE A 469 11.19 1.97 -22.69
C PHE A 469 9.71 2.10 -22.38
N THR A 470 8.91 1.10 -22.76
CA THR A 470 7.45 1.18 -22.64
C THR A 470 6.93 0.01 -21.81
N GLN A 471 6.05 0.30 -20.85
CA GLN A 471 5.37 -0.69 -20.03
C GLN A 471 3.87 -0.40 -19.95
N PRO A 472 3.01 -1.42 -19.90
CA PRO A 472 1.59 -1.22 -19.62
C PRO A 472 1.37 -0.81 -18.16
N LEU A 473 0.35 0.00 -17.92
CA LEU A 473 -0.10 0.40 -16.58
C LEU A 473 -1.61 0.21 -16.50
N THR A 474 -2.08 -0.48 -15.46
CA THR A 474 -3.51 -0.66 -15.19
C THR A 474 -3.90 0.21 -14.01
N VAL A 475 -4.98 0.99 -14.16
CA VAL A 475 -5.61 1.75 -13.07
C VAL A 475 -6.97 1.13 -12.77
N VAL A 476 -7.20 0.70 -11.53
CA VAL A 476 -8.47 0.11 -11.07
C VAL A 476 -9.26 1.10 -10.19
N PRO A 477 -10.58 0.95 -10.09
CA PRO A 477 -11.40 1.73 -9.14
C PRO A 477 -10.93 1.53 -7.70
N ASP A 478 -11.21 2.50 -6.83
CA ASP A 478 -11.14 2.30 -5.38
C ASP A 478 -12.08 1.15 -4.97
N PRO A 479 -11.59 0.08 -4.32
CA PRO A 479 -12.41 -1.09 -3.97
C PRO A 479 -13.53 -0.76 -2.96
N ARG A 480 -13.47 0.39 -2.28
CA ARG A 480 -14.52 0.88 -1.38
C ARG A 480 -15.69 1.52 -2.14
N VAL A 481 -15.52 1.80 -3.43
CA VAL A 481 -16.49 2.50 -4.27
C VAL A 481 -17.14 1.53 -5.25
N ASN A 482 -18.45 1.31 -5.11
CA ASN A 482 -19.23 0.53 -6.06
C ASN A 482 -19.83 1.44 -7.15
N LEU A 483 -19.09 1.65 -8.24
CA LEU A 483 -19.50 2.51 -9.36
C LEU A 483 -19.22 1.82 -10.71
N PRO A 484 -20.18 1.76 -11.65
CA PRO A 484 -19.94 1.13 -12.96
C PRO A 484 -18.98 1.95 -13.82
N ALA A 485 -18.25 1.27 -14.73
CA ALA A 485 -17.29 1.90 -15.64
C ALA A 485 -17.89 3.03 -16.50
N THR A 486 -19.17 2.92 -16.87
CA THR A 486 -19.89 3.96 -17.62
C THR A 486 -20.00 5.28 -16.86
N ALA A 487 -20.23 5.23 -15.54
CA ALA A 487 -20.31 6.44 -14.73
C ALA A 487 -18.96 7.14 -14.60
N TYR A 488 -17.85 6.39 -14.50
CA TYR A 488 -16.51 6.96 -14.58
C TYR A 488 -16.24 7.65 -15.92
N ALA A 489 -16.65 7.03 -17.03
CA ALA A 489 -16.50 7.60 -18.37
C ALA A 489 -17.34 8.89 -18.54
N GLU A 490 -18.59 8.89 -18.07
CA GLU A 490 -19.47 10.07 -18.10
C GLU A 490 -18.93 11.21 -17.25
N GLN A 491 -18.45 10.90 -16.04
CA GLN A 491 -17.82 11.88 -15.15
C GLN A 491 -16.60 12.51 -15.83
N PHE A 492 -15.72 11.69 -16.38
CA PHE A 492 -14.50 12.13 -17.04
C PHE A 492 -14.81 13.01 -18.26
N ALA A 493 -15.73 12.59 -19.13
CA ALA A 493 -16.11 13.34 -20.33
C ALA A 493 -16.63 14.73 -19.97
N LEU A 494 -17.57 14.83 -19.04
CA LEU A 494 -18.12 16.11 -18.59
C LEU A 494 -17.03 16.98 -17.93
N ALA A 495 -16.17 16.40 -17.10
CA ALA A 495 -15.08 17.12 -16.46
C ALA A 495 -14.10 17.71 -17.50
N ARG A 496 -13.77 16.97 -18.56
CA ARG A 496 -12.92 17.45 -19.66
C ARG A 496 -13.54 18.63 -20.40
N GLU A 497 -14.84 18.55 -20.73
CA GLU A 497 -15.54 19.64 -21.42
C GLU A 497 -15.56 20.94 -20.60
N VAL A 498 -15.87 20.81 -19.30
CA VAL A 498 -15.87 21.93 -18.35
C VAL A 498 -14.46 22.53 -18.25
N GLU A 499 -13.43 21.69 -18.08
CA GLU A 499 -12.04 22.12 -17.97
C GLU A 499 -11.53 22.86 -19.22
N GLN A 500 -11.85 22.36 -20.43
CA GLN A 500 -11.49 23.00 -21.70
C GLN A 500 -12.19 24.35 -21.89
N THR A 501 -13.46 24.44 -21.49
CA THR A 501 -14.23 25.68 -21.58
C THR A 501 -13.68 26.72 -20.60
N ARG A 502 -13.32 26.31 -19.37
CA ARG A 502 -12.63 27.17 -18.40
C ARG A 502 -11.30 27.66 -18.93
N ALA A 503 -10.51 26.82 -19.61
CA ALA A 503 -9.24 27.22 -20.20
C ALA A 503 -9.43 28.33 -21.25
N SER A 504 -10.45 28.18 -22.10
CA SER A 504 -10.79 29.18 -23.13
C SER A 504 -11.20 30.52 -22.51
N ILE A 505 -12.04 30.49 -21.46
CA ILE A 505 -12.45 31.69 -20.73
C ILE A 505 -11.27 32.32 -19.98
N SER A 506 -10.42 31.52 -19.35
CA SER A 506 -9.24 32.01 -18.63
C SER A 506 -8.27 32.74 -19.58
N ALA A 507 -8.02 32.19 -20.76
CA ALA A 507 -7.25 32.87 -21.80
C ALA A 507 -7.90 34.21 -22.21
N ALA A 508 -9.22 34.23 -22.43
CA ALA A 508 -9.95 35.44 -22.76
C ALA A 508 -9.89 36.50 -21.63
N LEU A 509 -9.93 36.09 -20.36
CA LEU A 509 -9.78 36.99 -19.21
C LEU A 509 -8.38 37.62 -19.14
N VAL A 510 -7.33 36.84 -19.39
CA VAL A 510 -5.95 37.36 -19.47
C VAL A 510 -5.82 38.38 -20.60
N GLU A 511 -6.36 38.06 -21.78
CA GLU A 511 -6.38 38.99 -22.90
C GLU A 511 -7.16 40.27 -22.58
N ALA A 512 -8.34 40.15 -21.95
CA ALA A 512 -9.17 41.29 -21.57
C ALA A 512 -8.46 42.20 -20.56
N GLY A 513 -7.80 41.63 -19.56
CA GLY A 513 -7.02 42.40 -18.58
C GLY A 513 -5.84 43.17 -19.20
N ALA A 514 -5.21 42.62 -20.24
CA ALA A 514 -4.20 43.35 -21.01
C ALA A 514 -4.83 44.40 -21.94
N PHE A 515 -5.97 44.07 -22.55
CA PHE A 515 -6.70 44.94 -23.47
C PHE A 515 -7.18 46.22 -22.81
N VAL A 516 -7.79 46.15 -21.61
CA VAL A 516 -8.28 47.35 -20.91
C VAL A 516 -7.18 48.33 -20.50
N LYS A 517 -5.92 47.86 -20.43
CA LYS A 517 -4.74 48.69 -20.13
C LYS A 517 -4.15 49.38 -21.36
N ARG A 518 -4.66 49.11 -22.55
CA ARG A 518 -4.20 49.74 -23.81
C ARG A 518 -4.48 51.24 -23.80
N THR A 519 -3.54 52.04 -24.27
CA THR A 519 -3.68 53.50 -24.41
C THR A 519 -4.20 53.91 -25.79
N ASP A 520 -4.20 52.98 -26.75
CA ASP A 520 -4.55 53.20 -28.16
C ASP A 520 -6.00 52.86 -28.52
N ILE A 521 -6.84 52.55 -27.52
CA ILE A 521 -8.27 52.24 -27.68
C ILE A 521 -9.13 53.26 -26.94
N THR A 522 -10.36 53.47 -27.43
CA THR A 522 -11.31 54.43 -26.83
C THR A 522 -11.78 53.98 -25.46
N GLU A 523 -12.16 54.93 -24.60
CA GLU A 523 -12.77 54.61 -23.30
C GLU A 523 -14.08 53.81 -23.44
N ALA A 524 -14.83 54.03 -24.53
CA ALA A 524 -16.02 53.22 -24.82
C ALA A 524 -15.68 51.75 -25.09
N LEU A 525 -14.60 51.47 -25.82
CA LEU A 525 -14.11 50.10 -26.04
C LEU A 525 -13.60 49.47 -24.75
N LYS A 526 -12.90 50.24 -23.90
CA LYS A 526 -12.48 49.77 -22.56
C LYS A 526 -13.66 49.44 -21.66
N HIS A 527 -14.71 50.27 -21.69
CA HIS A 527 -15.92 50.04 -20.91
C HIS A 527 -16.61 48.74 -21.35
N ARG A 528 -16.83 48.55 -22.66
CA ARG A 528 -17.41 47.30 -23.19
C ARG A 528 -16.56 46.07 -22.89
N ALA A 529 -15.24 46.19 -23.02
CA ALA A 529 -14.32 45.12 -22.65
C ALA A 529 -14.42 44.77 -21.16
N THR A 530 -14.49 45.77 -20.29
CA THR A 530 -14.68 45.59 -18.83
C THR A 530 -16.02 44.93 -18.51
N GLU A 531 -17.10 45.34 -19.19
CA GLU A 531 -18.44 44.79 -18.99
C GLU A 531 -18.55 43.31 -19.40
N ILE A 532 -18.01 42.96 -20.58
CA ILE A 532 -17.99 41.56 -21.08
C ILE A 532 -17.07 40.67 -20.24
N SER A 533 -15.90 41.19 -19.88
CA SER A 533 -14.92 40.39 -19.12
C SER A 533 -15.24 40.30 -17.63
N GLY A 534 -15.88 41.32 -17.07
CA GLY A 534 -15.99 41.50 -15.62
C GLY A 534 -14.65 41.79 -14.94
N THR A 535 -13.65 42.30 -15.67
CA THR A 535 -12.31 42.61 -15.14
C THR A 535 -12.41 43.66 -14.04
N ILE A 536 -11.69 43.46 -12.93
CA ILE A 536 -11.64 44.39 -11.79
C ILE A 536 -10.25 45.00 -11.64
N THR A 537 -10.20 46.23 -11.16
CA THR A 537 -8.95 46.94 -10.80
C THR A 537 -8.75 47.05 -9.29
N VAL A 538 -9.71 46.57 -8.50
CA VAL A 538 -9.73 46.58 -7.03
C VAL A 538 -9.52 45.17 -6.49
N ASP A 539 -9.24 45.05 -5.19
CA ASP A 539 -9.06 43.75 -4.51
C ASP A 539 -10.30 42.86 -4.69
N GLU A 540 -10.08 41.59 -5.07
CA GLU A 540 -11.11 40.61 -5.36
C GLU A 540 -12.07 40.38 -4.18
N PHE A 541 -11.58 40.52 -2.94
CA PHE A 541 -12.39 40.39 -1.72
C PHE A 541 -13.37 41.56 -1.50
N THR A 542 -13.13 42.70 -2.14
CA THR A 542 -13.95 43.92 -2.00
C THR A 542 -14.72 44.27 -3.27
N ALA A 543 -14.49 43.54 -4.36
CA ALA A 543 -15.14 43.77 -5.63
C ALA A 543 -16.62 43.37 -5.59
N PRO A 544 -17.52 44.13 -6.25
CA PRO A 544 -18.91 43.70 -6.42
C PRO A 544 -18.98 42.40 -7.26
N PRO A 545 -20.09 41.64 -7.12
CA PRO A 545 -20.31 40.44 -7.93
C PRO A 545 -20.23 40.78 -9.43
N PRO A 546 -19.57 39.94 -10.25
CA PRO A 546 -19.56 40.15 -11.68
C PRO A 546 -20.96 39.98 -12.29
N PRO A 547 -21.27 40.67 -13.40
CA PRO A 547 -22.49 40.40 -14.17
C PRO A 547 -22.57 38.92 -14.57
N GLU A 548 -23.75 38.32 -14.52
CA GLU A 548 -23.95 36.88 -14.76
C GLU A 548 -23.52 36.44 -16.17
N SER A 549 -23.57 37.34 -17.14
CA SER A 549 -23.14 37.10 -18.52
C SER A 549 -21.63 37.29 -18.76
N SER A 550 -20.89 37.78 -17.77
CA SER A 550 -19.47 38.11 -17.94
C SER A 550 -18.57 36.87 -17.90
N LEU A 551 -17.43 36.95 -18.58
CA LEU A 551 -16.40 35.90 -18.54
C LEU A 551 -15.98 35.54 -17.11
N ARG A 552 -15.83 36.55 -16.22
CA ARG A 552 -15.44 36.33 -14.82
C ARG A 552 -16.48 35.51 -14.06
N PHE A 553 -17.77 35.86 -14.17
CA PHE A 553 -18.84 35.11 -13.50
C PHE A 553 -18.91 33.68 -14.00
N ILE A 554 -18.92 33.49 -15.33
CA ILE A 554 -19.04 32.17 -15.94
C ILE A 554 -17.85 31.30 -15.55
N ASN A 555 -16.62 31.86 -15.50
CA ASN A 555 -15.45 31.12 -15.04
C ASN A 555 -15.57 30.67 -13.57
N GLN A 556 -16.09 31.53 -12.68
CA GLN A 556 -16.33 31.19 -11.28
C GLN A 556 -17.40 30.10 -11.15
N ALA A 557 -18.49 30.19 -11.91
CA ALA A 557 -19.56 29.19 -11.93
C ALA A 557 -19.05 27.83 -12.47
N LEU A 558 -18.27 27.85 -13.56
CA LEU A 558 -17.65 26.64 -14.10
C LEU A 558 -16.60 26.04 -13.14
N ALA A 559 -15.87 26.87 -12.37
CA ALA A 559 -14.95 26.37 -11.35
C ALA A 559 -15.71 25.63 -10.22
N LYS A 560 -16.86 26.15 -9.81
CA LYS A 560 -17.76 25.48 -8.87
C LYS A 560 -18.29 24.16 -9.45
N LEU A 561 -18.72 24.16 -10.72
CA LEU A 561 -19.21 22.97 -11.41
C LEU A 561 -18.13 21.90 -11.56
N ALA A 562 -16.93 22.26 -12.03
CA ALA A 562 -15.77 21.36 -12.10
C ALA A 562 -15.50 20.71 -10.74
N GLY A 563 -15.59 21.53 -9.70
CA GLY A 563 -15.44 21.11 -8.33
C GLY A 563 -16.50 20.15 -7.81
N ALA A 564 -17.72 20.20 -8.34
CA ALA A 564 -18.81 19.30 -7.98
C ALA A 564 -18.77 17.99 -8.78
N ILE A 565 -18.26 18.03 -10.02
CA ILE A 565 -18.11 16.84 -10.87
C ILE A 565 -16.98 15.96 -10.36
N ASP A 566 -15.84 16.55 -9.99
CA ASP A 566 -14.61 15.80 -9.72
C ASP A 566 -14.25 15.71 -8.22
N SER A 567 -15.22 15.93 -7.32
CA SER A 567 -15.01 15.87 -5.86
C SER A 567 -15.01 14.46 -5.27
N ALA A 568 -15.63 13.49 -5.94
CA ALA A 568 -15.74 12.10 -5.50
C ALA A 568 -15.90 11.18 -6.72
N ASP A 569 -15.70 9.88 -6.55
CA ASP A 569 -16.02 8.91 -7.60
C ASP A 569 -17.52 8.64 -7.61
N THR A 570 -18.23 9.35 -8.50
CA THR A 570 -19.68 9.28 -8.63
C THR A 570 -20.10 9.71 -10.03
N ALA A 571 -21.30 9.31 -10.45
CA ALA A 571 -21.92 9.85 -11.65
C ALA A 571 -22.23 11.35 -11.47
N PRO A 572 -22.08 12.20 -12.50
CA PRO A 572 -22.50 13.60 -12.42
C PRO A 572 -23.98 13.73 -12.04
N THR A 573 -24.25 14.55 -11.02
CA THR A 573 -25.61 14.81 -10.53
C THR A 573 -26.49 15.48 -11.59
N THR A 574 -27.81 15.40 -11.42
CA THR A 574 -28.77 16.09 -12.30
C THR A 574 -28.50 17.59 -12.38
N ASP A 575 -28.21 18.23 -11.24
CA ASP A 575 -27.90 19.66 -11.19
C ASP A 575 -26.56 20.00 -11.84
N ALA A 576 -25.54 19.13 -11.74
CA ALA A 576 -24.28 19.32 -12.45
C ALA A 576 -24.49 19.31 -13.97
N ARG A 577 -25.31 18.38 -14.48
CA ARG A 577 -25.66 18.30 -15.91
C ARG A 577 -26.50 19.48 -16.35
N ALA A 578 -27.51 19.87 -15.56
CA ALA A 578 -28.34 21.04 -15.83
C ALA A 578 -27.54 22.34 -15.81
N SER A 579 -26.60 22.48 -14.87
CA SER A 579 -25.68 23.60 -14.79
C SER A 579 -24.79 23.66 -16.03
N TRP A 580 -24.24 22.53 -16.49
CA TRP A 580 -23.46 22.48 -17.73
C TRP A 580 -24.27 22.93 -18.95
N ALA A 581 -25.51 22.43 -19.08
CA ALA A 581 -26.41 22.77 -20.18
C ALA A 581 -26.74 24.27 -20.27
N GLN A 582 -26.64 24.99 -19.14
CA GLN A 582 -26.83 26.45 -19.08
C GLN A 582 -25.51 27.21 -19.28
N LEU A 583 -24.44 26.78 -18.60
CA LEU A 583 -23.17 27.48 -18.58
C LEU A 583 -22.41 27.38 -19.90
N LYS A 584 -22.55 26.27 -20.65
CA LYS A 584 -21.83 26.11 -21.92
C LYS A 584 -22.31 27.11 -22.99
N PRO A 585 -23.62 27.27 -23.29
CA PRO A 585 -24.08 28.31 -24.19
C PRO A 585 -23.72 29.73 -23.72
N ALA A 586 -23.80 30.00 -22.41
CA ALA A 586 -23.40 31.29 -21.86
C ALA A 586 -21.91 31.58 -22.06
N ALA A 587 -21.05 30.58 -21.85
CA ALA A 587 -19.62 30.66 -22.11
C ALA A 587 -19.33 30.97 -23.58
N ASP A 588 -19.98 30.26 -24.50
CA ASP A 588 -19.81 30.47 -25.94
C ASP A 588 -20.24 31.89 -26.35
N ALA A 589 -21.37 32.38 -25.83
CA ALA A 589 -21.85 33.72 -26.10
C ALA A 589 -20.91 34.82 -25.55
N ALA A 590 -20.39 34.63 -24.34
CA ALA A 590 -19.43 35.56 -23.73
C ALA A 590 -18.09 35.59 -24.48
N LEU A 591 -17.58 34.42 -24.90
CA LEU A 591 -16.37 34.31 -25.72
C LEU A 591 -16.56 34.95 -27.10
N ALA A 592 -17.72 34.76 -27.74
CA ALA A 592 -18.03 35.41 -29.01
C ALA A 592 -18.13 36.93 -28.88
N SER A 593 -18.76 37.41 -27.80
CA SER A 593 -18.84 38.85 -27.49
C SER A 593 -17.46 39.46 -27.27
N TRP A 594 -16.57 38.73 -26.57
CA TRP A 594 -15.19 39.13 -26.37
C TRP A 594 -14.42 39.20 -27.70
N ALA A 595 -14.55 38.19 -28.56
CA ALA A 595 -13.92 38.18 -29.88
C ALA A 595 -14.37 39.38 -30.75
N GLY A 596 -15.65 39.76 -30.66
CA GLY A 596 -16.19 40.95 -31.34
C GLY A 596 -15.51 42.24 -30.88
N VAL A 597 -15.47 42.50 -29.57
CA VAL A 597 -14.81 43.71 -29.02
C VAL A 597 -13.32 43.75 -29.31
N LYS A 598 -12.65 42.59 -29.28
CA LYS A 598 -11.23 42.47 -29.66
C LYS A 598 -11.00 42.85 -31.13
N GLY A 599 -11.92 42.47 -32.03
CA GLY A 599 -11.84 42.75 -33.46
C GLY A 599 -12.06 44.22 -33.84
N GLU A 600 -12.71 45.01 -32.98
CA GLU A 600 -12.93 46.45 -33.20
C GLU A 600 -11.69 47.31 -32.89
N ALA A 601 -10.69 46.75 -32.23
CA ALA A 601 -9.48 47.50 -31.87
C ALA A 601 -8.52 47.66 -33.06
N PRO A 602 -7.77 48.78 -33.14
CA PRO A 602 -6.77 48.97 -34.18
C PRO A 602 -5.71 47.86 -34.11
N ILE A 603 -5.33 47.32 -35.27
CA ILE A 603 -4.29 46.31 -35.42
C ILE A 603 -2.94 46.98 -35.12
N ARG A 604 -2.19 46.47 -34.14
CA ARG A 604 -0.79 46.89 -33.92
C ARG A 604 0.02 46.55 -35.18
N ARG A 605 0.61 47.56 -35.81
CA ARG A 605 1.68 47.37 -36.79
C ARG A 605 2.97 46.97 -36.10
#